data_AF-A0A380EHH3-F1
#
_entry.id   AF-A0A380EHH3-F1
#
_cell.length_a   1.000
_cell.length_b   1.000
_cell.length_c   1.000
_cell.angle_alpha   90.00
_cell.angle_beta   90.00
_cell.angle_gamma   90.00
#
_symmetry.space_group_name_H-M   'P 1'
#
loop_
_entity.id
_entity.type
_entity.pdbx_description
1 polymer ?
#
loop_
_entity_poly.entity_id
_entity_poly.type
_entity_poly.pdbx_seq_one_letter_code
_entity_poly.pdbx_strand_id
1 'polypeptide(L)' 'MMKLKFCGFTSIKDVTAASQLPIDAIGFIHYEKSKRHQTITQIKS' A
#
# COMPACT_ATOMS: atom_id res chain seq x y z
N MET A 1 -8.96 -1.95 -21.00
CA MET A 1 -8.87 -2.81 -19.80
C MET A 1 -8.70 -1.91 -18.58
N MET A 2 -9.46 -2.13 -17.52
CA MET A 2 -9.44 -1.27 -16.33
C MET A 2 -8.27 -1.67 -15.41
N LYS A 3 -7.56 -0.68 -14.88
CA LYS A 3 -6.51 -0.88 -13.87
C LYS A 3 -7.01 -0.43 -12.50
N LEU A 4 -6.91 -1.30 -11.50
CA LEU A 4 -7.37 -1.05 -10.14
C LEU A 4 -6.18 -0.98 -9.17
N LYS A 5 -6.09 0.11 -8.41
CA LYS A 5 -5.03 0.33 -7.42
C LYS A 5 -5.61 0.65 -6.07
N PHE A 6 -5.14 -0.02 -5.03
CA PHE A 6 -5.40 0.34 -3.64
C PHE A 6 -4.24 1.18 -3.07
N CYS A 7 -4.52 2.09 -2.13
CA CYS A 7 -3.58 3.13 -1.73
C CYS A 7 -3.54 3.38 -0.22
N GLY A 8 -2.36 3.69 0.31
CA GLY A 8 -2.15 4.13 1.68
C GLY A 8 -2.10 2.99 2.68
N PHE A 9 -1.52 1.85 2.30
CA PHE A 9 -1.30 0.72 3.20
C PHE A 9 -0.29 1.06 4.30
N THR A 10 -0.54 0.55 5.50
CA THR A 10 0.31 0.75 6.68
C THR A 10 0.56 -0.54 7.47
N SER A 11 0.06 -1.68 6.98
CA SER A 11 0.11 -2.97 7.67
C SER A 11 0.34 -4.10 6.67
N ILE A 12 1.22 -5.04 7.03
CA ILE A 12 1.49 -6.24 6.23
C ILE A 12 0.24 -7.11 6.06
N LYS A 13 -0.64 -7.16 7.07
CA LYS A 13 -1.88 -7.94 7.01
C LYS A 13 -2.79 -7.45 5.88
N ASP A 14 -2.92 -6.14 5.73
CA ASP A 14 -3.78 -5.54 4.70
C ASP A 14 -3.16 -5.69 3.32
N VAL A 15 -1.83 -5.57 3.22
CA VAL A 15 -1.09 -5.84 1.98
C VAL A 15 -1.29 -7.29 1.54
N THR A 16 -1.16 -8.24 2.46
CA THR A 16 -1.38 -9.68 2.21
C THR A 16 -2.82 -9.97 1.82
N ALA A 17 -3.80 -9.32 2.43
CA ALA A 17 -5.20 -9.47 2.03
C ALA A 17 -5.45 -8.88 0.63
N ALA A 18 -4.91 -7.70 0.34
CA ALA A 18 -5.09 -7.02 -0.93
C ALA A 18 -4.39 -7.74 -2.09
N SER A 19 -3.26 -8.43 -1.84
CA SER A 19 -2.56 -9.19 -2.87
C SER A 19 -3.32 -10.42 -3.38
N GLN A 20 -4.33 -10.87 -2.62
CA GLN A 20 -5.24 -11.97 -3.04
C GLN A 20 -6.43 -11.48 -3.87
N LEU A 21 -6.59 -10.17 -4.05
CA LEU A 21 -7.67 -9.57 -4.84
C LEU A 21 -7.20 -9.31 -6.28
N PRO A 22 -8.13 -9.23 -7.26
CA PRO A 22 -7.80 -8.91 -8.65
C PRO A 22 -7.51 -7.41 -8.83
N ILE A 23 -6.47 -6.91 -8.17
CA ILE A 23 -5.95 -5.54 -8.27
C ILE A 23 -4.60 -5.54 -9.00
N ASP A 24 -4.28 -4.43 -9.65
CA ASP A 24 -3.06 -4.29 -10.43
C ASP A 24 -1.91 -3.66 -9.62
N ALA A 25 -2.21 -2.94 -8.54
CA ALA A 25 -1.20 -2.25 -7.76
C ALA A 25 -1.61 -1.96 -6.30
N ILE A 26 -0.59 -1.90 -5.45
CA ILE A 26 -0.63 -1.48 -4.04
C ILE A 26 0.26 -0.23 -3.90
N GLY A 27 -0.15 0.73 -3.08
CA GLY A 27 0.61 1.96 -2.88
C GLY A 27 0.82 2.32 -1.42
N PHE A 28 2.02 2.80 -1.13
CA PHE A 28 2.42 3.35 0.17
C PHE A 28 2.59 4.87 0.05
N ILE A 29 2.32 5.61 1.12
CA ILE A 29 2.46 7.06 1.12
C ILE A 29 3.76 7.43 1.84
N HIS A 30 4.74 7.93 1.10
CA HIS A 30 5.97 8.49 1.67
C HIS A 30 5.87 10.02 1.76
N TYR A 31 4.94 10.50 2.58
CA TYR A 31 4.74 11.93 2.85
C TYR A 31 4.43 12.13 4.34
N GLU A 32 5.30 12.83 5.06
CA GLU A 32 5.31 12.90 6.53
C GLU A 32 4.02 13.44 7.14
N LYS A 33 3.33 14.39 6.48
CA LYS A 33 2.08 14.97 7.00
C LYS A 33 0.86 14.07 6.76
N SER A 34 1.00 12.97 6.02
CA SER A 34 -0.07 12.00 5.83
C SER A 34 -0.23 11.14 7.08
N LYS A 35 -1.47 10.93 7.54
CA LYS A 35 -1.79 9.92 8.56
C LYS A 35 -1.40 8.48 8.14
N ARG A 36 -1.19 8.26 6.84
CA ARG A 36 -0.80 6.97 6.24
C ARG A 36 0.68 6.95 5.84
N HIS A 37 1.49 7.85 6.42
CA HIS A 37 2.93 7.93 6.15
C HIS A 37 3.61 6.58 6.47
N GLN A 38 4.45 6.13 5.55
CA GLN A 38 5.39 5.02 5.72
C GLN A 38 6.80 5.47 5.34
N THR A 39 7.78 5.08 6.15
CA THR A 39 9.19 5.26 5.83
C THR A 39 9.63 4.24 4.76
N ILE A 40 10.72 4.52 4.04
CA ILE A 40 11.28 3.57 3.06
C ILE A 40 11.64 2.24 3.71
N THR A 41 12.11 2.25 4.97
CA THR A 41 12.43 1.04 5.73
C THR A 41 11.18 0.18 5.96
N GLN A 42 10.06 0.78 6.37
CA GLN A 42 8.78 0.07 6.58
C GLN A 42 8.18 -0.48 5.27
N ILE A 43 8.47 0.15 4.13
CA ILE A 43 7.97 -0.30 2.82
C ILE A 43 8.77 -1.51 2.30
N LYS A 44 10.06 -1.62 2.67
CA LYS A 44 10.96 -2.66 2.17
C LYS A 44 10.95 -3.95 3.01
N SER A 45 10.50 -3.86 4.26
CA SER A 45 10.38 -4.96 5.22
C SER A 45 9.24 -5.90 4.88
#